data_AF-A0A534IVD6-F1
#
_entry.id   AF-A0A534IVD6-F1
#
_cell.length_a   1.000
_cell.length_b   1.000
_cell.length_c   1.000
_cell.angle_alpha   90.00
_cell.angle_beta   90.00
_cell.angle_gamma   90.00
#
_symmetry.space_group_name_H-M   'P 1'
#
loop_
_entity.id
_entity.type
_entity.pdbx_description
1 polymer ?
#
loop_
_entity_poly.entity_id
_entity_poly.type
_entity_poly.pdbx_seq_one_letter_code
_entity_poly.pdbx_strand_id
1 'polypeptide(L)'
;MRTPPGLRSGRTFPRDNAFERTPRWIHSDSARTEGERLTEIRTAVPEEVDAYLDALVRKGVFSSKAELVRAALVNYVNATGTFFRGFDAETIFAPDGRLYQVEYARESASRGGTAAGIVCEDGVLLAAEVLGRSKFAPGGRKIIALGDRLAIVSSGLVADAALVVDELKAAAPKSTDEAVRAVRATIHRFTLSRNQRPLGVALLLASVLDRKPRLFQMDPSGAAVETFATAIGRGAQTAMEALETRYRKTRLADAEKLLPDLFGKETLTEALRVVP
;
A
#
# COMPACT_ATOMS: atom_id res chain seq x y z
N MET A 1 -32.66 4.45 -56.35
CA MET A 1 -32.54 5.80 -55.74
C MET A 1 -31.25 5.82 -54.94
N ARG A 2 -30.15 6.22 -55.57
CA ARG A 2 -29.55 7.57 -55.55
C ARG A 2 -28.94 7.93 -54.19
N THR A 3 -27.66 7.59 -54.07
CA THR A 3 -26.67 8.33 -53.30
C THR A 3 -26.63 9.80 -53.77
N PRO A 4 -26.57 10.80 -52.85
CA PRO A 4 -26.19 12.15 -53.22
C PRO A 4 -24.69 12.43 -52.94
N PRO A 5 -24.13 13.50 -53.54
CA PRO A 5 -22.77 13.49 -54.06
C PRO A 5 -21.82 14.52 -53.42
N GLY A 6 -20.52 14.27 -53.58
CA GLY A 6 -19.53 15.26 -54.04
C GLY A 6 -19.00 16.31 -53.05
N LEU A 7 -17.78 16.08 -52.55
CA LEU A 7 -16.85 17.16 -52.20
C LEU A 7 -16.46 17.98 -53.44
N ARG A 8 -16.40 19.32 -53.32
CA ARG A 8 -15.25 20.14 -53.76
C ARG A 8 -15.27 21.58 -53.20
N SER A 9 -14.13 21.92 -52.58
CA SER A 9 -13.39 23.19 -52.50
C SER A 9 -14.09 24.54 -52.33
N GLY A 10 -13.74 25.20 -51.22
CA GLY A 10 -13.31 26.60 -51.21
C GLY A 10 -14.38 27.67 -51.00
N ARG A 11 -14.53 28.15 -49.76
CA ARG A 11 -14.69 29.58 -49.43
C ARG A 11 -14.50 29.81 -47.93
N THR A 12 -13.71 30.83 -47.65
CA THR A 12 -13.26 31.36 -46.36
C THR A 12 -14.41 31.68 -45.39
N PHE A 13 -14.31 31.20 -44.15
CA PHE A 13 -15.13 31.71 -43.04
C PHE A 13 -14.52 33.03 -42.52
N PRO A 14 -15.34 34.02 -42.14
CA PRO A 14 -14.87 35.29 -41.61
C PRO A 14 -14.19 35.07 -40.26
N ARG A 15 -13.01 35.69 -40.08
CA ARG A 15 -12.37 35.84 -38.76
C ARG A 15 -13.06 36.99 -38.04
N ASP A 16 -14.15 36.70 -37.35
CA ASP A 16 -14.63 37.61 -36.32
C ASP A 16 -13.89 37.30 -35.02
N ASN A 17 -12.93 38.18 -34.70
CA ASN A 17 -12.16 38.22 -33.46
C ASN A 17 -13.11 38.44 -32.26
N ALA A 18 -13.64 37.36 -31.68
CA ALA A 18 -14.31 37.40 -30.38
C ALA A 18 -13.32 37.23 -29.18
N PHE A 19 -12.01 37.27 -29.43
CA PHE A 19 -10.94 37.10 -28.43
C PHE A 19 -10.13 38.38 -28.16
N GLU A 20 -10.71 39.57 -28.41
CA GLU A 20 -10.10 40.86 -28.07
C GLU A 20 -10.74 41.50 -26.83
N ARG A 21 -10.97 40.70 -25.78
CA ARG A 21 -11.20 41.25 -24.43
C ARG A 21 -10.10 40.75 -23.51
N THR A 22 -9.22 41.67 -23.15
CA THR A 22 -8.19 41.44 -22.14
C THR A 22 -8.86 40.99 -20.84
N PRO A 23 -8.51 39.80 -20.30
CA PRO A 23 -9.06 39.37 -19.02
C PRO A 23 -8.68 40.38 -17.94
N ARG A 24 -9.65 40.79 -17.12
CA ARG A 24 -9.41 41.64 -15.96
C ARG A 24 -8.83 40.80 -14.83
N TRP A 25 -7.63 41.16 -14.39
CA TRP A 25 -6.90 40.46 -13.34
C TRP A 25 -7.26 41.04 -11.97
N ILE A 26 -7.40 40.17 -10.98
CA ILE A 26 -7.65 40.57 -9.60
C ILE A 26 -6.29 40.82 -8.92
N HIS A 27 -6.01 42.06 -8.55
CA HIS A 27 -4.81 42.44 -7.81
C HIS A 27 -5.09 42.54 -6.30
N SER A 28 -4.15 42.10 -5.47
CA SER A 28 -4.13 42.41 -4.03
C SER A 28 -3.13 43.54 -3.78
N ASP A 29 -3.61 44.72 -3.40
CA ASP A 29 -2.73 45.86 -3.04
C ASP A 29 -2.21 45.80 -1.60
N SER A 30 -2.52 44.75 -0.85
CA SER A 30 -2.08 44.59 0.53
C SER A 30 -0.79 43.77 0.63
N ALA A 31 0.26 44.41 1.14
CA ALA A 31 1.54 43.87 1.66
C ALA A 31 2.72 43.79 0.67
N ARG A 32 3.35 44.95 0.44
CA ARG A 32 4.80 45.02 0.19
C ARG A 32 5.52 45.01 1.54
N THR A 33 5.92 43.84 1.99
CA THR A 33 6.95 43.66 3.03
C THR A 33 8.09 42.89 2.39
N GLU A 34 9.28 43.48 2.38
CA GLU A 34 10.51 42.92 1.80
C GLU A 34 10.84 41.56 2.42
N GLY A 35 10.96 40.52 1.59
CA GLY A 35 11.67 39.28 1.96
C GLY A 35 10.97 37.97 1.61
N GLU A 36 9.64 37.93 1.54
CA GLU A 36 8.91 36.69 1.23
C GLU A 36 8.38 36.69 -0.21
N ARG A 37 8.90 35.79 -1.05
CA ARG A 37 8.27 35.51 -2.36
C ARG A 37 6.94 34.80 -2.13
N LEU A 38 5.86 35.57 -2.04
CA LEU A 38 4.51 35.04 -2.06
C LEU A 38 4.26 34.35 -3.41
N THR A 39 3.79 33.11 -3.37
CA THR A 39 3.40 32.37 -4.58
C THR A 39 2.11 32.97 -5.13
N GLU A 40 2.16 33.57 -6.31
CA GLU A 40 0.99 34.17 -6.97
C GLU A 40 0.22 33.09 -7.76
N ILE A 41 -1.07 32.94 -7.49
CA ILE A 41 -1.97 32.08 -8.27
C ILE A 41 -2.83 32.98 -9.15
N ARG A 42 -2.73 32.82 -10.47
CA ARG A 42 -3.55 33.55 -11.44
C ARG A 42 -4.62 32.63 -12.00
N THR A 43 -5.87 33.08 -11.95
CA THR A 43 -7.01 32.34 -12.48
C THR A 43 -7.90 33.27 -13.32
N ALA A 44 -8.47 32.73 -14.40
CA ALA A 44 -9.44 33.44 -15.21
C ALA A 44 -10.84 33.21 -14.63
N VAL A 45 -11.58 34.29 -14.44
CA VAL A 45 -12.94 34.27 -13.89
C VAL A 45 -13.90 34.83 -14.95
N PRO A 46 -15.06 34.19 -15.20
CA PRO A 46 -16.06 34.72 -16.14
C PRO A 46 -16.52 36.14 -15.75
N GLU A 47 -16.83 36.99 -16.74
CA GLU A 47 -17.24 38.39 -16.53
C GLU A 47 -18.43 38.52 -15.55
N GLU A 48 -19.38 37.58 -15.62
CA GLU A 48 -20.57 37.54 -14.75
C GLU A 48 -20.19 37.35 -13.28
N VAL A 49 -19.25 36.46 -13.01
CA VAL A 49 -18.75 36.18 -11.67
C VAL A 49 -17.90 37.36 -11.18
N ASP A 50 -17.07 37.95 -12.05
CA ASP A 50 -16.25 39.12 -11.71
C ASP A 50 -17.11 40.33 -11.30
N ALA A 51 -18.21 40.57 -12.02
CA ALA A 51 -19.18 41.63 -11.70
C ALA A 51 -19.88 41.39 -10.36
N TYR A 52 -20.20 40.13 -10.04
CA TYR A 52 -20.77 39.76 -8.75
C TYR A 52 -19.77 40.01 -7.60
N LEU A 53 -18.50 39.65 -7.79
CA LEU A 53 -17.43 39.92 -6.81
C LEU A 53 -17.24 41.43 -6.59
N ASP A 54 -17.28 42.24 -7.65
CA ASP A 54 -17.23 43.70 -7.55
C ASP A 54 -18.37 44.27 -6.70
N ALA A 55 -19.59 43.75 -6.87
CA ALA A 55 -20.75 44.18 -6.09
C ALA A 55 -20.59 43.88 -4.59
N LEU A 56 -19.97 42.75 -4.24
CA LEU A 56 -19.70 42.37 -2.85
C LEU A 56 -18.63 43.27 -2.20
N VAL A 57 -17.58 43.61 -2.93
CA VAL A 57 -16.55 44.55 -2.46
C VAL A 57 -17.14 45.94 -2.25
N ARG A 58 -17.95 46.44 -3.20
CA ARG A 58 -18.62 47.75 -3.08
C ARG A 58 -19.58 47.86 -1.90
N LYS A 59 -20.20 46.74 -1.50
CA LYS A 59 -21.06 46.68 -0.31
C LYS A 59 -20.28 46.70 1.02
N GLY A 60 -18.94 46.74 0.96
CA GLY A 60 -18.07 46.85 2.14
C GLY A 60 -17.91 45.55 2.92
N VAL A 61 -18.27 44.40 2.33
CA VAL A 61 -18.15 43.10 2.99
C VAL A 61 -16.70 42.60 2.99
N PHE A 62 -15.90 43.01 2.00
CA PHE A 62 -14.48 42.68 1.86
C PHE A 62 -13.71 43.88 1.29
N SER A 63 -12.43 44.03 1.63
CA SER A 63 -11.59 45.15 1.17
C SER A 63 -11.14 45.02 -0.29
N SER A 64 -11.07 43.79 -0.82
CA SER A 64 -10.70 43.51 -2.20
C SER A 64 -11.26 42.17 -2.68
N LYS A 65 -11.32 41.99 -4.01
CA LYS A 65 -11.66 40.69 -4.61
C LYS A 65 -10.67 39.60 -4.21
N ALA A 66 -9.39 39.95 -4.02
CA ALA A 66 -8.36 39.00 -3.60
C ALA A 66 -8.59 38.49 -2.16
N GLU A 67 -8.99 39.38 -1.25
CA GLU A 67 -9.37 39.00 0.11
C GLU A 67 -10.61 38.11 0.11
N LEU A 68 -11.62 38.47 -0.69
CA LEU A 68 -12.84 37.67 -0.84
C LEU A 68 -12.52 36.27 -1.36
N VAL A 69 -11.72 36.15 -2.43
CA VAL A 69 -11.31 34.86 -3.01
C VAL A 69 -10.48 34.05 -2.00
N ARG A 70 -9.58 34.71 -1.25
CA ARG A 70 -8.82 34.05 -0.17
C ARG A 70 -9.76 33.52 0.91
N ALA A 71 -10.71 34.33 1.37
CA ALA A 71 -11.69 33.93 2.38
C ALA A 71 -12.58 32.79 1.87
N ALA A 72 -13.02 32.85 0.62
CA ALA A 72 -13.81 31.80 -0.02
C ALA A 72 -13.01 30.50 -0.16
N LEU A 73 -11.73 30.58 -0.53
CA LEU A 73 -10.84 29.41 -0.63
C LEU A 73 -10.56 28.80 0.75
N VAL A 74 -10.25 29.61 1.76
CA VAL A 74 -10.05 29.16 3.13
C VAL A 74 -11.33 28.51 3.66
N ASN A 75 -12.49 29.15 3.44
CA ASN A 75 -13.78 28.60 3.82
C ASN A 75 -14.10 27.31 3.06
N TYR A 76 -13.80 27.25 1.75
CA TYR A 76 -13.97 26.04 0.95
C TYR A 76 -13.08 24.92 1.47
N VAL A 77 -11.80 25.17 1.73
CA VAL A 77 -10.85 24.18 2.30
C VAL A 77 -11.31 23.71 3.68
N ASN A 78 -11.84 24.61 4.52
CA ASN A 78 -12.34 24.27 5.85
C ASN A 78 -13.67 23.51 5.80
N ALA A 79 -14.60 23.90 4.91
CA ALA A 79 -15.93 23.32 4.78
C ALA A 79 -15.95 22.00 3.99
N THR A 80 -15.11 21.89 2.96
CA THR A 80 -14.88 20.63 2.22
C THR A 80 -13.83 19.75 2.89
N GLY A 81 -13.18 20.28 3.93
CA GLY A 81 -12.32 19.56 4.85
C GLY A 81 -11.44 18.52 4.21
N THR A 82 -10.66 18.84 3.16
CA THR A 82 -9.86 17.86 2.40
C THR A 82 -10.70 16.62 1.98
N PHE A 83 -11.14 16.51 0.73
CA PHE A 83 -11.86 15.32 0.19
C PHE A 83 -11.25 13.93 0.54
N PHE A 84 -10.03 13.88 1.08
CA PHE A 84 -9.30 12.69 1.54
C PHE A 84 -9.26 12.46 3.06
N ARG A 85 -9.67 13.40 3.92
CA ARG A 85 -9.64 13.20 5.39
C ARG A 85 -10.87 12.39 5.82
N GLY A 86 -10.67 11.14 6.21
CA GLY A 86 -11.73 10.28 6.79
C GLY A 86 -11.74 8.84 6.25
N PHE A 87 -11.34 8.63 5.00
CA PHE A 87 -11.17 7.27 4.43
C PHE A 87 -9.92 6.56 4.99
N ASP A 88 -9.03 7.33 5.60
CA ASP A 88 -7.79 6.90 6.25
C ASP A 88 -7.92 6.79 7.77
N ALA A 89 -9.07 7.13 8.36
CA ALA A 89 -9.28 7.07 9.81
C ALA A 89 -9.98 5.78 10.27
N GLU A 90 -10.84 5.22 9.43
CA GLU A 90 -11.62 4.01 9.69
C GLU A 90 -11.58 3.06 8.48
N THR A 91 -12.08 1.83 8.66
CA THR A 91 -12.21 0.84 7.58
C THR A 91 -13.38 1.20 6.64
N ILE A 92 -13.21 2.28 5.87
CA ILE A 92 -14.20 2.81 4.90
C ILE A 92 -13.61 2.72 3.49
N PHE A 93 -14.44 2.31 2.52
CA PHE A 93 -14.06 2.28 1.12
C PHE A 93 -13.87 3.70 0.57
N ALA A 94 -12.73 3.94 -0.06
CA ALA A 94 -12.48 5.14 -0.83
C ALA A 94 -13.34 5.16 -2.12
N PRO A 95 -13.57 6.33 -2.74
CA PRO A 95 -14.37 6.44 -3.96
C PRO A 95 -13.86 5.61 -5.14
N ASP A 96 -12.57 5.26 -5.14
CA ASP A 96 -11.92 4.41 -6.13
C ASP A 96 -12.01 2.90 -5.79
N GLY A 97 -12.72 2.53 -4.72
CA GLY A 97 -12.94 1.15 -4.27
C GLY A 97 -11.83 0.57 -3.40
N ARG A 98 -10.82 1.37 -3.05
CA ARG A 98 -9.69 0.92 -2.21
C ARG A 98 -10.00 1.01 -0.73
N LEU A 99 -9.25 0.24 0.06
CA LEU A 99 -9.32 0.25 1.51
C LEU A 99 -7.96 0.66 2.08
N TYR A 100 -7.76 1.96 2.28
CA TYR A 100 -6.45 2.52 2.64
C TYR A 100 -5.89 1.95 3.94
N GLN A 101 -6.74 1.60 4.91
CA GLN A 101 -6.30 0.91 6.14
C GLN A 101 -5.56 -0.41 5.88
N VAL A 102 -5.98 -1.18 4.87
CA VAL A 102 -5.30 -2.43 4.50
C VAL A 102 -3.98 -2.14 3.79
N GLU A 103 -3.93 -1.09 2.97
CA GLU A 103 -2.70 -0.67 2.31
C GLU A 103 -1.65 -0.16 3.30
N TYR A 104 -2.06 0.60 4.31
CA TYR A 104 -1.19 1.01 5.40
C TYR A 104 -0.70 -0.17 6.22
N ALA A 105 -1.55 -1.15 6.48
CA ALA A 105 -1.14 -2.39 7.14
C ALA A 105 -0.13 -3.18 6.31
N ARG A 106 -0.31 -3.26 4.97
CA ARG A 106 0.65 -3.87 4.04
C ARG A 106 2.01 -3.16 4.08
N GLU A 107 2.00 -1.83 4.08
CA GLU A 107 3.22 -1.03 4.20
C GLU A 107 3.86 -1.14 5.59
N SER A 108 3.07 -1.28 6.66
CA SER A 108 3.62 -1.58 7.98
C SER A 108 4.27 -2.96 8.03
N ALA A 109 3.66 -3.96 7.38
CA ALA A 109 4.19 -5.32 7.30
C ALA A 109 5.50 -5.37 6.49
N SER A 110 5.59 -4.59 5.40
CA SER A 110 6.77 -4.53 4.53
C SER A 110 8.02 -4.02 5.25
N ARG A 111 7.86 -3.24 6.33
CA ARG A 111 8.99 -2.71 7.14
C ARG A 111 9.56 -3.73 8.13
N GLY A 112 8.88 -4.86 8.34
CA GLY A 112 9.38 -5.93 9.18
C GLY A 112 10.70 -6.50 8.64
N GLY A 113 11.47 -7.18 9.51
CA GLY A 113 12.70 -7.84 9.05
C GLY A 113 12.40 -8.96 8.05
N THR A 114 13.35 -9.22 7.16
CA THR A 114 13.16 -10.08 6.00
C THR A 114 12.89 -11.53 6.41
N ALA A 115 12.01 -12.20 5.66
CA ALA A 115 11.82 -13.65 5.71
C ALA A 115 11.62 -14.19 4.30
N ALA A 116 12.01 -15.45 4.08
CA ALA A 116 11.90 -16.13 2.79
C ALA A 116 11.43 -17.57 2.99
N GLY A 117 10.78 -18.11 1.96
CA GLY A 117 10.33 -19.49 1.90
C GLY A 117 10.66 -20.10 0.55
N ILE A 118 11.08 -21.37 0.53
CA ILE A 118 11.42 -22.12 -0.68
C ILE A 118 10.85 -23.54 -0.57
N VAL A 119 10.03 -23.92 -1.55
CA VAL A 119 9.55 -25.29 -1.72
C VAL A 119 10.64 -26.14 -2.36
N CYS A 120 10.98 -27.24 -1.71
CA CYS A 120 11.96 -28.21 -2.16
C CYS A 120 11.30 -29.57 -2.44
N GLU A 121 12.04 -30.48 -3.05
CA GLU A 121 11.55 -31.84 -3.32
C GLU A 121 11.28 -32.65 -2.05
N ASP A 122 12.07 -32.40 -1.01
CA ASP A 122 12.11 -33.11 0.27
C ASP A 122 11.49 -32.30 1.44
N GLY A 123 10.87 -31.16 1.17
CA GLY A 123 10.21 -30.34 2.18
C GLY A 123 10.09 -28.86 1.82
N VAL A 124 9.89 -28.00 2.81
CA VAL A 124 9.87 -26.54 2.66
C VAL A 124 10.90 -25.91 3.58
N LEU A 125 11.74 -25.03 3.05
CA LEU A 125 12.67 -24.22 3.83
C LEU A 125 12.00 -22.89 4.17
N LEU A 126 11.94 -22.55 5.46
CA LEU A 126 11.69 -21.19 5.92
C LEU A 126 12.99 -20.59 6.45
N ALA A 127 13.23 -19.32 6.17
CA ALA A 127 14.35 -18.58 6.70
C ALA A 127 13.94 -17.16 7.08
N ALA A 128 14.56 -16.62 8.13
CA ALA A 128 14.29 -15.27 8.59
C ALA A 128 15.55 -14.58 9.11
N GLU A 129 15.61 -13.27 8.92
CA GLU A 129 16.61 -12.42 9.54
C GLU A 129 16.36 -12.31 11.05
N VAL A 130 17.40 -12.59 11.85
CA VAL A 130 17.39 -12.46 13.30
C VAL A 130 17.82 -11.05 13.71
N LEU A 131 16.87 -10.29 14.27
CA LEU A 131 17.10 -8.91 14.68
C LEU A 131 17.38 -8.79 16.18
N GLY A 132 18.11 -7.74 16.56
CA GLY A 132 18.31 -7.37 17.97
C GLY A 132 19.21 -8.31 18.76
N ARG A 133 19.97 -9.19 18.08
CA ARG A 133 21.00 -9.99 18.75
C ARG A 133 22.11 -9.07 19.24
N SER A 134 22.49 -9.26 20.49
CA SER A 134 23.61 -8.57 21.12
C SER A 134 24.22 -9.47 22.20
N LYS A 135 25.24 -8.97 22.89
CA LYS A 135 25.75 -9.62 24.11
C LYS A 135 24.66 -9.81 25.18
N PHE A 136 23.62 -8.98 25.17
CA PHE A 136 22.56 -8.94 26.18
C PHE A 136 21.26 -9.61 25.74
N ALA A 137 21.11 -9.94 24.46
CA ALA A 137 19.88 -10.51 23.92
C ALA A 137 20.17 -11.53 22.82
N PRO A 138 19.49 -12.70 22.83
CA PRO A 138 19.70 -13.74 21.82
C PRO A 138 19.23 -13.35 20.41
N GLY A 139 18.45 -12.26 20.30
CA GLY A 139 17.75 -11.85 19.08
C GLY A 139 16.34 -12.43 19.01
N GLY A 140 15.47 -11.77 18.25
CA GLY A 140 14.10 -12.19 18.07
C GLY A 140 13.99 -13.33 17.05
N ARG A 141 13.47 -14.48 17.49
CA ARG A 141 13.03 -15.56 16.59
C ARG A 141 11.64 -15.27 16.04
N LYS A 142 11.44 -15.56 14.76
CA LYS A 142 10.22 -15.30 13.99
C LYS A 142 9.60 -16.57 13.42
N ILE A 143 10.39 -17.63 13.22
CA ILE A 143 9.87 -18.89 12.71
C ILE A 143 9.27 -19.68 13.88
N ILE A 144 7.99 -20.02 13.74
CA ILE A 144 7.23 -20.75 14.75
C ILE A 144 6.76 -22.07 14.13
N ALA A 145 7.31 -23.16 14.64
CA ALA A 145 6.85 -24.51 14.31
C ALA A 145 5.56 -24.83 15.06
N LEU A 146 4.56 -25.35 14.34
CA LEU A 146 3.28 -25.86 14.84
C LEU A 146 3.27 -27.38 14.69
N GLY A 147 4.09 -28.05 15.52
CA GLY A 147 4.41 -29.46 15.36
C GLY A 147 5.42 -29.70 14.23
N ASP A 148 5.50 -30.94 13.75
CA ASP A 148 6.58 -31.37 12.85
C ASP A 148 6.33 -31.00 11.37
N ARG A 149 5.06 -30.80 11.00
CA ARG A 149 4.62 -30.70 9.59
C ARG A 149 4.04 -29.36 9.19
N LEU A 150 4.05 -28.38 10.08
CA LEU A 150 3.49 -27.05 9.85
C LEU A 150 4.38 -26.02 10.54
N ALA A 151 4.73 -24.96 9.83
CA ALA A 151 5.44 -23.83 10.41
C ALA A 151 4.98 -22.53 9.77
N ILE A 152 5.11 -21.44 10.51
CA ILE A 152 4.78 -20.11 10.06
C ILE A 152 5.92 -19.15 10.39
N VAL A 153 6.18 -18.19 9.51
CA VAL A 153 7.09 -17.08 9.76
C VAL A 153 6.40 -15.77 9.40
N SER A 154 6.67 -14.73 10.18
CA SER A 154 5.99 -13.43 10.06
C SER A 154 6.98 -12.29 9.80
N SER A 155 6.50 -11.26 9.10
CA SER A 155 7.13 -9.95 8.99
C SER A 155 6.11 -8.84 9.29
N GLY A 156 6.50 -7.85 10.08
CA GLY A 156 5.62 -6.76 10.52
C GLY A 156 5.51 -6.67 12.04
N LEU A 157 4.31 -6.35 12.54
CA LEU A 157 4.04 -6.19 13.97
C LEU A 157 4.05 -7.54 14.69
N VAL A 158 4.94 -7.68 15.68
CA VAL A 158 5.15 -8.93 16.43
C VAL A 158 3.90 -9.36 17.21
N ALA A 159 3.18 -8.41 17.80
CA ALA A 159 1.95 -8.70 18.54
C ALA A 159 0.83 -9.26 17.63
N ASP A 160 0.71 -8.71 16.41
CA ASP A 160 -0.27 -9.19 15.43
C ASP A 160 0.09 -10.59 14.94
N ALA A 161 1.38 -10.86 14.72
CA ALA A 161 1.87 -12.18 14.38
C ALA A 161 1.55 -13.22 15.48
N ALA A 162 1.76 -12.85 16.76
CA ALA A 162 1.44 -13.71 17.89
C ALA A 162 -0.05 -14.07 17.93
N LEU A 163 -0.93 -13.10 17.70
CA LEU A 163 -2.37 -13.34 17.64
C LEU A 163 -2.73 -14.36 16.55
N VAL A 164 -2.17 -14.22 15.35
CA VAL A 164 -2.43 -15.17 14.25
C VAL A 164 -1.92 -16.56 14.58
N VAL A 165 -0.74 -16.65 15.19
CA VAL A 165 -0.14 -17.92 15.61
C VAL A 165 -1.01 -18.62 16.66
N ASP A 166 -1.53 -17.88 17.64
CA ASP A 166 -2.35 -18.45 18.70
C ASP A 166 -3.70 -18.94 18.17
N GLU A 167 -4.32 -18.21 17.25
CA GLU A 167 -5.55 -18.63 16.55
C GLU A 167 -5.29 -19.88 15.67
N LEU A 168 -4.14 -19.94 14.98
CA LEU A 168 -3.75 -21.12 14.20
C LEU A 168 -3.49 -22.35 15.08
N LYS A 169 -2.83 -22.17 16.24
CA LYS A 169 -2.64 -23.23 17.23
C LYS A 169 -3.97 -23.74 17.76
N ALA A 170 -4.87 -22.84 18.11
CA ALA A 170 -6.20 -23.18 18.62
C ALA A 170 -7.05 -23.94 17.58
N ALA A 171 -6.92 -23.59 16.30
CA ALA A 171 -7.60 -24.27 15.21
C ALA A 171 -7.11 -25.72 15.00
N ALA A 172 -5.88 -26.05 15.42
CA ALA A 172 -5.25 -27.37 15.32
C ALA A 172 -5.51 -28.07 13.95
N PRO A 173 -5.15 -27.43 12.83
CA PRO A 173 -5.52 -27.90 11.49
C PRO A 173 -4.92 -29.27 11.18
N LYS A 174 -5.71 -30.12 10.51
CA LYS A 174 -5.29 -31.48 10.11
C LYS A 174 -4.86 -31.55 8.65
N SER A 175 -5.19 -30.54 7.86
CA SER A 175 -4.79 -30.41 6.45
C SER A 175 -4.18 -29.02 6.18
N THR A 176 -3.45 -28.89 5.07
CA THR A 176 -2.89 -27.59 4.68
C THR A 176 -3.98 -26.57 4.40
N ASP A 177 -5.07 -27.00 3.76
CA ASP A 177 -6.17 -26.09 3.40
C ASP A 177 -6.94 -25.59 4.64
N GLU A 178 -7.06 -26.42 5.69
CA GLU A 178 -7.56 -25.99 7.00
C GLU A 178 -6.64 -24.94 7.63
N ALA A 179 -5.31 -25.16 7.60
CA ALA A 179 -4.34 -24.22 8.16
C ALA A 179 -4.41 -22.86 7.45
N VAL A 180 -4.41 -22.86 6.11
CA VAL A 180 -4.56 -21.64 5.31
C VAL A 180 -5.87 -20.95 5.63
N ARG A 181 -6.98 -21.68 5.72
CA ARG A 181 -8.30 -21.12 6.03
C ARG A 181 -8.33 -20.48 7.43
N ALA A 182 -7.73 -21.11 8.43
CA ALA A 182 -7.66 -20.58 9.79
C ALA A 182 -6.92 -19.23 9.83
N VAL A 183 -5.76 -19.14 9.17
CA VAL A 183 -5.01 -17.88 9.08
C VAL A 183 -5.81 -16.81 8.31
N ARG A 184 -6.41 -17.17 7.17
CA ARG A 184 -7.20 -16.23 6.34
C ARG A 184 -8.39 -15.69 7.13
N ALA A 185 -9.14 -16.56 7.80
CA ALA A 185 -10.29 -16.16 8.60
C ALA A 185 -9.87 -15.21 9.73
N THR A 186 -8.73 -15.48 10.36
CA THR A 186 -8.18 -14.61 11.41
C THR A 186 -7.86 -13.23 10.86
N ILE A 187 -7.10 -13.11 9.77
CA ILE A 187 -6.75 -11.81 9.17
C ILE A 187 -8.01 -11.07 8.71
N HIS A 188 -8.89 -11.76 7.98
CA HIS A 188 -10.07 -11.15 7.37
C HIS A 188 -11.06 -10.60 8.41
N ARG A 189 -11.13 -11.18 9.61
CA ARG A 189 -11.93 -10.63 10.72
C ARG A 189 -11.55 -9.18 11.06
N PHE A 190 -10.27 -8.84 10.98
CA PHE A 190 -9.75 -7.50 11.27
C PHE A 190 -9.90 -6.53 10.08
N THR A 191 -10.26 -7.01 8.89
CA THR A 191 -10.52 -6.14 7.72
C THR A 191 -12.01 -5.80 7.55
N LEU A 192 -12.91 -6.48 8.26
CA LEU A 192 -14.36 -6.29 8.13
C LEU A 192 -14.96 -5.43 9.25
N SER A 193 -14.27 -5.32 10.39
CA SER A 193 -14.79 -4.64 11.57
C SER A 193 -14.35 -3.17 11.57
N ARG A 194 -15.30 -2.23 11.63
CA ARG A 194 -15.00 -0.78 11.63
C ARG A 194 -14.19 -0.30 12.83
N ASN A 195 -14.30 -1.00 13.96
CA ASN A 195 -13.62 -0.67 15.22
C ASN A 195 -12.28 -1.40 15.41
N GLN A 196 -11.81 -2.13 14.39
CA GLN A 196 -10.53 -2.84 14.43
C GLN A 196 -9.68 -2.41 13.24
N ARG A 197 -8.39 -2.23 13.49
CA ARG A 197 -7.41 -2.04 12.43
C ARG A 197 -7.08 -3.40 11.80
N PRO A 198 -6.78 -3.46 10.48
CA PRO A 198 -6.14 -4.62 9.88
C PRO A 198 -4.85 -4.99 10.60
N LEU A 199 -4.53 -6.28 10.58
CA LEU A 199 -3.29 -6.79 11.15
C LEU A 199 -2.10 -6.37 10.28
N GLY A 200 -1.11 -5.71 10.86
CA GLY A 200 0.09 -5.21 10.18
C GLY A 200 1.15 -6.31 10.00
N VAL A 201 0.75 -7.48 9.51
CA VAL A 201 1.61 -8.66 9.36
C VAL A 201 1.48 -9.31 7.99
N ALA A 202 2.62 -9.66 7.41
CA ALA A 202 2.72 -10.58 6.28
C ALA A 202 3.26 -11.93 6.79
N LEU A 203 2.81 -13.02 6.22
CA LEU A 203 3.08 -14.37 6.71
C LEU A 203 3.52 -15.29 5.57
N LEU A 204 4.45 -16.18 5.88
CA LEU A 204 4.70 -17.36 5.07
C LEU A 204 4.31 -18.60 5.89
N LEU A 205 3.42 -19.42 5.34
CA LEU A 205 2.99 -20.67 5.94
C LEU A 205 3.58 -21.84 5.13
N ALA A 206 4.43 -22.63 5.78
CA ALA A 206 5.01 -23.85 5.22
C ALA A 206 4.30 -25.08 5.79
N SER A 207 3.81 -25.95 4.91
CA SER A 207 3.08 -27.16 5.30
C SER A 207 3.51 -28.37 4.49
N VAL A 208 3.54 -29.51 5.18
CA VAL A 208 3.63 -30.86 4.61
C VAL A 208 2.55 -31.78 5.20
N LEU A 209 1.49 -31.20 5.80
CA LEU A 209 0.39 -31.95 6.44
C LEU A 209 -0.22 -32.99 5.49
N ASP A 210 -0.41 -32.62 4.22
CA ASP A 210 -0.99 -33.49 3.19
C ASP A 210 0.07 -34.34 2.47
N ARG A 211 1.24 -34.56 3.10
CA ARG A 211 2.42 -35.24 2.52
C ARG A 211 2.98 -34.57 1.25
N LYS A 212 2.58 -33.33 0.98
CA LYS A 212 3.05 -32.51 -0.13
C LYS A 212 3.63 -31.21 0.41
N PRO A 213 4.89 -30.87 0.09
CA PRO A 213 5.46 -29.56 0.39
C PRO A 213 4.67 -28.44 -0.28
N ARG A 214 4.13 -27.51 0.53
CA ARG A 214 3.38 -26.35 0.08
C ARG A 214 3.77 -25.12 0.89
N LEU A 215 3.87 -23.99 0.20
CA LEU A 215 4.21 -22.70 0.79
C LEU A 215 3.16 -21.67 0.37
N PHE A 216 2.66 -20.91 1.34
CA PHE A 216 1.69 -19.85 1.12
C PHE A 216 2.22 -18.52 1.61
N GLN A 217 2.08 -17.50 0.77
CA GLN A 217 2.25 -16.11 1.15
C GLN A 217 0.90 -15.50 1.49
N MET A 218 0.82 -14.78 2.59
CA MET A 218 -0.39 -14.09 3.03
C MET A 218 -0.06 -12.67 3.46
N ASP A 219 -0.94 -11.74 3.13
CA ASP A 219 -0.78 -10.32 3.46
C ASP A 219 -1.95 -9.80 4.34
N PRO A 220 -1.86 -8.57 4.86
CA PRO A 220 -2.91 -7.95 5.67
C PRO A 220 -4.32 -7.89 5.07
N SER A 221 -4.49 -8.15 3.77
CA SER A 221 -5.82 -8.20 3.14
C SER A 221 -6.54 -9.53 3.36
N GLY A 222 -5.82 -10.57 3.81
CA GLY A 222 -6.33 -11.95 3.87
C GLY A 222 -6.24 -12.72 2.54
N ALA A 223 -5.61 -12.12 1.53
CA ALA A 223 -5.19 -12.82 0.33
C ALA A 223 -4.17 -13.91 0.70
N ALA A 224 -4.30 -15.08 0.08
CA ALA A 224 -3.37 -16.19 0.23
C ALA A 224 -2.98 -16.69 -1.16
N VAL A 225 -1.68 -16.77 -1.41
CA VAL A 225 -1.12 -17.20 -2.69
C VAL A 225 -0.19 -18.37 -2.44
N GLU A 226 -0.49 -19.52 -3.04
CA GLU A 226 0.43 -20.66 -3.05
C GLU A 226 1.58 -20.34 -4.00
N THR A 227 2.82 -20.53 -3.55
CA THR A 227 4.02 -20.18 -4.31
C THR A 227 5.11 -21.23 -4.11
N PHE A 228 6.03 -21.32 -5.08
CA PHE A 228 7.21 -22.19 -4.99
C PHE A 228 8.35 -21.54 -4.21
N ALA A 229 8.48 -20.23 -4.27
CA ALA A 229 9.44 -19.47 -3.49
C ALA A 229 8.96 -18.02 -3.36
N THR A 230 9.22 -17.39 -2.23
CA THR A 230 8.89 -15.98 -2.03
C THR A 230 9.69 -15.37 -0.87
N ALA A 231 9.67 -14.04 -0.77
CA ALA A 231 10.18 -13.29 0.36
C ALA A 231 9.19 -12.19 0.80
N ILE A 232 9.23 -11.86 2.09
CA ILE A 232 8.44 -10.80 2.74
C ILE A 232 9.34 -9.94 3.64
N GLY A 233 8.88 -8.74 3.98
CA GLY A 233 9.62 -7.77 4.79
C GLY A 233 10.54 -6.87 3.97
N ARG A 234 11.39 -6.10 4.66
CA ARG A 234 12.10 -4.95 4.09
C ARG A 234 13.08 -5.30 2.96
N GLY A 235 13.63 -6.51 2.98
CA GLY A 235 14.55 -7.02 1.96
C GLY A 235 13.87 -7.92 0.93
N ALA A 236 12.53 -7.96 0.89
CA ALA A 236 11.80 -8.86 0.00
C ALA A 236 12.17 -8.66 -1.47
N GLN A 237 12.30 -7.42 -1.94
CA GLN A 237 12.63 -7.13 -3.33
C GLN A 237 14.00 -7.75 -3.72
N THR A 238 15.04 -7.45 -2.96
CA THR A 238 16.39 -7.99 -3.20
C THR A 238 16.41 -9.52 -3.11
N ALA A 239 15.72 -10.09 -2.13
CA ALA A 239 15.61 -11.54 -1.99
C ALA A 239 14.87 -12.17 -3.19
N MET A 240 13.82 -11.52 -3.70
CA MET A 240 13.08 -11.99 -4.88
C MET A 240 13.94 -11.95 -6.14
N GLU A 241 14.72 -10.89 -6.38
CA GLU A 241 15.65 -10.80 -7.50
C GLU A 241 16.70 -11.93 -7.47
N ALA A 242 17.22 -12.24 -6.28
CA ALA A 242 18.13 -13.36 -6.07
C ALA A 242 17.45 -14.72 -6.32
N LEU A 243 16.23 -14.91 -5.83
CA LEU A 243 15.42 -16.09 -6.09
C LEU A 243 15.15 -16.25 -7.60
N GLU A 244 14.71 -15.23 -8.32
CA GLU A 244 14.46 -15.31 -9.76
C GLU A 244 15.70 -15.77 -10.55
N THR A 245 16.88 -15.31 -10.14
CA THR A 245 18.14 -15.66 -10.80
C THR A 245 18.59 -17.09 -10.46
N ARG A 246 18.56 -17.45 -9.17
CA ARG A 246 19.24 -18.64 -8.63
C ARG A 246 18.32 -19.83 -8.34
N TYR A 247 17.03 -19.58 -8.10
CA TYR A 247 16.08 -20.62 -7.74
C TYR A 247 15.95 -21.65 -8.86
N ARG A 248 16.13 -22.91 -8.49
CA ARG A 248 15.80 -24.07 -9.31
C ARG A 248 15.08 -25.06 -8.40
N LYS A 249 14.24 -25.92 -8.97
CA LYS A 249 13.67 -27.04 -8.22
C LYS A 249 14.83 -27.86 -7.63
N THR A 250 14.87 -27.95 -6.31
CA THR A 250 16.06 -28.43 -5.59
C THR A 250 15.69 -29.09 -4.27
N ARG A 251 16.69 -29.60 -3.55
CA ARG A 251 16.56 -30.18 -2.21
C ARG A 251 16.87 -29.14 -1.13
N LEU A 252 16.39 -29.40 0.09
CA LEU A 252 16.56 -28.49 1.24
C LEU A 252 18.03 -28.11 1.49
N ALA A 253 18.95 -29.07 1.41
CA ALA A 253 20.38 -28.84 1.63
C ALA A 253 21.02 -27.89 0.61
N ASP A 254 20.48 -27.83 -0.61
CA ASP A 254 20.96 -26.93 -1.65
C ASP A 254 20.25 -25.57 -1.58
N ALA A 255 18.97 -25.55 -1.20
CA ALA A 255 18.23 -24.32 -0.95
C ALA A 255 18.85 -23.47 0.18
N GLU A 256 19.39 -24.10 1.23
CA GLU A 256 20.08 -23.40 2.31
C GLU A 256 21.33 -22.63 1.84
N LYS A 257 21.99 -23.09 0.77
CA LYS A 257 23.16 -22.41 0.21
C LYS A 257 22.80 -21.08 -0.45
N LEU A 258 21.51 -20.83 -0.73
CA LEU A 258 21.00 -19.57 -1.27
C LEU A 258 20.84 -18.49 -0.20
N LEU A 259 20.77 -18.85 1.09
CA LEU A 259 20.47 -17.89 2.17
C LEU A 259 21.42 -16.67 2.20
N PRO A 260 22.74 -16.80 2.00
CA PRO A 260 23.63 -15.65 1.94
C PRO A 260 23.31 -14.68 0.79
N ASP A 261 22.78 -15.19 -0.33
CA ASP A 261 22.35 -14.36 -1.47
C ASP A 261 21.00 -13.67 -1.17
N LEU A 262 20.11 -14.32 -0.41
CA LEU A 262 18.79 -13.77 -0.07
C LEU A 262 18.85 -12.70 1.02
N PHE A 263 19.71 -12.89 2.03
CA PHE A 263 19.74 -12.06 3.23
C PHE A 263 20.99 -11.18 3.33
N GLY A 264 22.04 -11.47 2.55
CA GLY A 264 23.38 -10.90 2.71
C GLY A 264 24.28 -11.77 3.57
N LYS A 265 25.57 -11.85 3.21
CA LYS A 265 26.55 -12.77 3.83
C LYS A 265 26.79 -12.54 5.32
N GLU A 266 26.65 -11.30 5.79
CA GLU A 266 26.87 -10.93 7.19
C GLU A 266 25.59 -10.96 8.03
N THR A 267 24.44 -11.18 7.38
CA THR A 267 23.15 -11.16 8.04
C THR A 267 22.94 -12.46 8.80
N LEU A 268 22.71 -12.34 10.11
CA LEU A 268 22.35 -13.49 10.91
C LEU A 268 20.95 -13.98 10.53
N THR A 269 20.87 -15.25 10.14
CA THR A 269 19.65 -15.90 9.71
C THR A 269 19.33 -17.09 10.60
N GLU A 270 18.04 -17.27 10.90
CA GLU A 270 17.50 -18.54 11.37
C GLU A 270 16.83 -19.25 10.20
N ALA A 271 16.87 -20.58 10.21
CA ALA A 271 16.27 -21.42 9.19
C ALA A 271 15.57 -22.63 9.82
N LEU A 272 14.46 -23.05 9.22
CA LEU A 272 13.69 -24.23 9.63
C LEU A 272 13.33 -25.04 8.38
N ARG A 273 13.60 -26.35 8.46
CA ARG A 273 13.15 -27.33 7.46
C ARG A 273 11.84 -27.95 7.91
N VAL A 274 10.80 -27.85 7.10
CA VAL A 274 9.51 -28.52 7.31
C VAL A 274 9.48 -29.76 6.40
N VAL A 275 9.54 -30.95 7.00
CA VAL A 275 9.76 -32.23 6.30
C VAL A 275 8.60 -33.22 6.50
N PRO A 276 8.29 -34.09 5.51
CA PRO A 276 7.13 -35.02 5.54
C PRO A 276 7.10 -36.06 6.67
#